data_AF-A0AAD9NJZ6-F1
#
_entry.id   AF-A0AAD9NJZ6-F1
#
_cell.length_a   1.000
_cell.length_b   1.000
_cell.length_c   1.000
_cell.angle_alpha   90.00
_cell.angle_beta   90.00
_cell.angle_gamma   90.00
#
_symmetry.space_group_name_H-M   'P 1'
#
loop_
_entity.id
_entity.type
_entity.pdbx_description
1 polymer ?
#
loop_
_entity_poly.entity_id
_entity_poly.type
_entity_poly.pdbx_seq_one_letter_code
_entity_poly.pdbx_strand_id
1 'polypeptide(L)'
;MPRPVSDRITTMRLPLSKDNFATIINVYAPTMTNPNENKEVFYNQLASVLSDIPRTDKLLLIGDFNARIGRANDKWPLVMGNHGIGKCNSNGELLLALCSEFELIVTNTMSKQKDERKTTWMHSSFIITRCRDKMDIHSTRAMRGANCWTNHQMLRSKVAFRIRQKHNRQGSSKPTKLNTAKLSTISHRESLSRRWTVLSPNVRRRKTQHQTRNGQLCSRSCTTQPRHILASQAENTTTGSTPTTRSYRLL
;
A
#
# COMPACT_ATOMS: atom_id res chain seq x y z
N MET A 1 -14.77 5.99 13.66
CA MET A 1 -14.28 6.00 15.06
C MET A 1 -13.09 5.06 15.18
N PRO A 2 -12.12 5.33 16.08
CA PRO A 2 -11.03 4.41 16.37
C PRO A 2 -11.57 3.06 16.83
N ARG A 3 -10.96 1.98 16.39
CA ARG A 3 -11.29 0.61 16.73
C ARG A 3 -10.12 -0.02 17.49
N PRO A 4 -10.29 -0.37 18.77
CA PRO A 4 -9.26 -1.07 19.52
C PRO A 4 -9.08 -2.49 18.97
N VAL A 5 -7.82 -2.93 18.88
CA VAL A 5 -7.44 -4.31 18.52
C VAL A 5 -6.85 -5.01 19.75
N SER A 6 -6.04 -4.30 20.52
CA SER A 6 -5.57 -4.67 21.86
C SER A 6 -5.22 -3.42 22.66
N ASP A 7 -4.84 -3.58 23.92
CA ASP A 7 -4.37 -2.48 24.79
C ASP A 7 -3.19 -1.70 24.18
N ARG A 8 -2.48 -2.30 23.22
CA ARG A 8 -1.29 -1.76 22.57
C ARG A 8 -1.48 -1.40 21.10
N ILE A 9 -2.62 -1.73 20.49
CA ILE A 9 -2.88 -1.50 19.06
C ILE A 9 -4.29 -0.95 18.87
N THR A 10 -4.38 0.24 18.27
CA THR A 10 -5.63 0.87 17.89
C THR A 10 -5.58 1.26 16.43
N THR A 11 -6.66 1.00 15.69
CA THR A 11 -6.77 1.33 14.27
C THR A 11 -7.82 2.39 14.04
N MET A 12 -7.65 3.20 13.00
CA MET A 12 -8.67 4.15 12.56
C MET A 12 -8.59 4.27 11.05
N ARG A 13 -9.70 3.97 10.37
CA ARG A 13 -9.83 4.14 8.93
C ARG A 13 -10.63 5.39 8.63
N LEU A 14 -10.00 6.34 7.95
CA LEU A 14 -10.56 7.63 7.58
C LEU A 14 -10.89 7.66 6.09
N PRO A 15 -12.11 8.05 5.69
CA PRO A 15 -12.39 8.30 4.29
C PRO A 15 -11.59 9.52 3.81
N LEU A 16 -10.97 9.38 2.64
CA LEU A 16 -10.42 10.48 1.86
C LEU A 16 -11.46 10.84 0.78
N SER A 17 -11.02 11.21 -0.44
CA SER A 17 -11.92 11.48 -1.56
C SER A 17 -12.01 10.28 -2.53
N LYS A 18 -13.14 10.19 -3.24
CA LYS A 18 -13.37 9.25 -4.35
C LYS A 18 -13.07 7.78 -3.98
N ASP A 19 -13.66 7.30 -2.88
CA ASP A 19 -13.51 5.89 -2.42
C ASP A 19 -12.05 5.49 -2.10
N ASN A 20 -11.23 6.48 -1.69
CA ASN A 20 -9.91 6.22 -1.11
C ASN A 20 -9.99 6.40 0.41
N PHE A 21 -9.14 5.69 1.13
CA PHE A 21 -9.10 5.73 2.59
C PHE A 21 -7.65 5.87 3.06
N ALA A 22 -7.49 6.46 4.24
CA ALA A 22 -6.26 6.42 5.02
C ALA A 22 -6.50 5.59 6.27
N THR A 23 -5.72 4.54 6.48
CA THR A 23 -5.70 3.78 7.72
C THR A 23 -4.54 4.26 8.59
N ILE A 24 -4.87 4.66 9.80
CA ILE A 24 -3.91 5.02 10.84
C ILE A 24 -3.90 3.88 11.85
N ILE A 25 -2.72 3.38 12.18
CA ILE A 25 -2.52 2.42 13.26
C ILE A 25 -1.69 3.13 14.32
N ASN A 26 -2.22 3.23 15.53
CA ASN A 26 -1.45 3.67 16.69
C ASN A 26 -0.98 2.46 17.49
N VAL A 27 0.30 2.43 17.86
CA VAL A 27 0.88 1.32 18.60
C VAL A 27 1.68 1.75 19.85
N TYR A 28 1.73 0.84 20.82
CA TYR A 28 2.63 0.89 21.96
C TYR A 28 3.32 -0.48 22.17
N ALA A 29 4.46 -0.67 21.52
CA ALA A 29 5.17 -1.95 21.53
C ALA A 29 5.74 -2.31 22.91
N PRO A 30 5.96 -3.61 23.21
CA PRO A 30 6.64 -4.03 24.43
C PRO A 30 8.03 -3.43 24.58
N THR A 31 8.43 -3.18 25.83
CA THR A 31 9.78 -2.68 26.14
C THR A 31 10.83 -3.77 25.92
N MET A 32 12.12 -3.41 25.90
CA MET A 32 13.19 -4.39 25.70
C MET A 32 13.24 -5.46 26.80
N THR A 33 12.84 -5.13 28.02
CA THR A 33 12.84 -6.02 29.19
C THR A 33 11.63 -6.96 29.25
N ASN A 34 10.62 -6.74 28.40
CA ASN A 34 9.51 -7.68 28.31
C ASN A 34 9.98 -9.04 27.74
N PRO A 35 9.35 -10.15 28.19
CA PRO A 35 9.62 -11.49 27.65
C PRO A 35 9.43 -11.55 26.14
N ASN A 36 10.14 -12.46 25.47
CA ASN A 36 10.10 -12.58 24.02
C ASN A 36 8.73 -13.02 23.52
N GLU A 37 8.03 -13.83 24.30
CA GLU A 37 6.66 -14.29 24.02
C GLU A 37 5.70 -13.10 23.88
N ASN A 38 5.84 -12.10 24.75
CA ASN A 38 5.02 -10.88 24.67
C ASN A 38 5.33 -10.03 23.43
N LYS A 39 6.60 -10.04 22.98
CA LYS A 39 7.01 -9.36 21.75
C LYS A 39 6.44 -10.09 20.53
N GLU A 40 6.57 -11.41 20.49
CA GLU A 40 6.02 -12.25 19.42
C GLU A 40 4.51 -12.08 19.28
N VAL A 41 3.76 -12.15 20.39
CA VAL A 41 2.31 -11.92 20.39
C VAL A 41 1.98 -10.54 19.81
N PHE A 42 2.69 -9.50 20.26
CA PHE A 42 2.47 -8.13 19.75
C PHE A 42 2.75 -8.01 18.24
N TYR A 43 3.91 -8.50 17.76
CA TYR A 43 4.31 -8.37 16.36
C TYR A 43 3.44 -9.23 15.44
N ASN A 44 3.02 -10.42 15.88
CA ASN A 44 2.08 -11.28 15.14
C ASN A 44 0.71 -10.60 15.01
N GLN A 45 0.21 -10.00 16.10
CA GLN A 45 -1.04 -9.25 16.07
C GLN A 45 -0.95 -8.03 15.13
N LEU A 46 0.16 -7.29 15.19
CA LEU A 46 0.40 -6.15 14.30
C LEU A 46 0.49 -6.59 12.83
N ALA A 47 1.14 -7.72 12.54
CA ALA A 47 1.22 -8.31 11.19
C ALA A 47 -0.17 -8.71 10.66
N SER A 48 -1.03 -9.28 11.50
CA SER A 48 -2.42 -9.58 11.13
C SER A 48 -3.17 -8.30 10.75
N VAL A 49 -3.07 -7.26 11.58
CA VAL A 49 -3.72 -5.96 11.30
C VAL A 49 -3.21 -5.35 10.00
N LEU A 50 -1.89 -5.41 9.75
CA LEU A 50 -1.30 -4.88 8.51
C LEU A 50 -1.77 -5.64 7.27
N SER A 51 -2.00 -6.95 7.40
CA SER A 51 -2.50 -7.83 6.31
C SER A 51 -3.94 -7.54 5.93
N ASP A 52 -4.78 -7.20 6.92
CA ASP A 52 -6.20 -6.91 6.70
C ASP A 52 -6.44 -5.55 6.01
N ILE A 53 -5.46 -4.64 6.08
CA ILE A 53 -5.61 -3.30 5.51
C ILE A 53 -5.54 -3.37 3.98
N PRO A 54 -6.55 -2.84 3.27
CA PRO A 54 -6.54 -2.82 1.82
C PRO A 54 -5.27 -2.19 1.26
N ARG A 55 -4.64 -2.86 0.28
CA ARG A 55 -3.46 -2.32 -0.40
C ARG A 55 -3.73 -1.00 -1.11
N THR A 56 -4.99 -0.63 -1.37
CA THR A 56 -5.35 0.67 -1.93
C THR A 56 -5.22 1.80 -0.92
N ASP A 57 -5.44 1.52 0.36
CA ASP A 57 -5.46 2.52 1.42
C ASP A 57 -4.06 3.12 1.64
N LYS A 58 -4.03 4.42 1.94
CA LYS A 58 -2.86 5.06 2.53
C LYS A 58 -2.67 4.52 3.93
N LEU A 59 -1.44 4.31 4.36
CA LEU A 59 -1.13 3.75 5.68
C LEU A 59 -0.21 4.69 6.44
N LEU A 60 -0.59 5.00 7.68
CA LEU A 60 0.28 5.62 8.67
C LEU A 60 0.30 4.72 9.90
N LEU A 61 1.42 4.04 10.11
CA LEU A 61 1.71 3.31 11.32
C LEU A 61 2.51 4.25 12.24
N ILE A 62 1.92 4.64 13.36
CA ILE A 62 2.44 5.63 14.29
C ILE A 62 2.48 5.07 15.70
N GLY A 63 3.34 5.62 16.53
CA GLY A 63 3.34 5.32 17.96
C GLY A 63 4.72 5.03 18.49
N ASP A 64 4.76 4.40 19.66
CA ASP A 64 5.98 4.03 20.35
C ASP A 64 6.30 2.55 20.10
N PHE A 65 7.48 2.29 19.53
CA PHE A 65 7.96 0.95 19.23
C PHE A 65 8.99 0.45 20.23
N ASN A 66 9.40 1.27 21.21
CA ASN A 66 10.50 0.95 22.13
C ASN A 66 11.76 0.43 21.39
N ALA A 67 11.98 0.92 20.17
CA ALA A 67 12.93 0.40 19.21
C ALA A 67 13.99 1.46 18.88
N ARG A 68 15.22 1.05 18.63
CA ARG A 68 16.27 1.88 18.05
C ARG A 68 16.73 1.18 16.79
N ILE A 69 16.59 1.81 15.63
CA ILE A 69 16.89 1.20 14.32
C ILE A 69 18.32 1.48 13.83
N GLY A 70 18.99 2.47 14.43
CA GLY A 70 20.38 2.80 14.13
C GLY A 70 20.60 3.61 12.85
N ARG A 71 21.86 3.72 12.43
CA ARG A 71 22.32 4.47 11.24
C ARG A 71 22.54 3.62 9.99
N ALA A 72 22.79 2.32 10.14
CA ALA A 72 23.24 1.45 9.06
C ALA A 72 22.12 1.09 8.09
N ASN A 73 22.10 1.72 6.91
CA ASN A 73 21.12 1.43 5.86
C ASN A 73 21.46 0.16 5.07
N ASP A 74 22.71 -0.30 5.08
CA ASP A 74 23.18 -1.38 4.19
C ASP A 74 22.42 -2.70 4.36
N LYS A 75 21.97 -3.00 5.58
CA LYS A 75 21.16 -4.18 5.87
C LYS A 75 19.68 -4.03 5.46
N TRP A 76 19.17 -2.80 5.37
CA TRP A 76 17.75 -2.50 5.22
C TRP A 76 17.46 -1.37 4.20
N PRO A 77 18.00 -1.45 2.97
CA PRO A 77 18.03 -0.33 2.01
C PRO A 77 16.64 0.17 1.55
N LEU A 78 15.61 -0.67 1.68
CA LEU A 78 14.24 -0.33 1.28
C LEU A 78 13.41 0.25 2.43
N VAL A 79 13.77 -0.08 3.68
CA VAL A 79 13.01 0.25 4.89
C VAL A 79 13.54 1.52 5.55
N MET A 80 14.84 1.77 5.43
CA MET A 80 15.49 2.92 6.03
C MET A 80 16.02 3.90 4.98
N GLY A 81 15.99 5.18 5.34
CA GLY A 81 16.69 6.24 4.63
C GLY A 81 18.09 6.46 5.21
N ASN A 82 18.83 7.36 4.56
CA ASN A 82 20.26 7.59 4.85
C ASN A 82 20.54 8.38 6.14
N HIS A 83 19.51 8.70 6.93
CA HIS A 83 19.62 9.63 8.06
C HIS A 83 19.24 9.02 9.41
N GLY A 84 19.29 7.70 9.55
CA GLY A 84 19.13 7.00 10.84
C GLY A 84 20.14 7.45 11.91
N ILE A 85 19.82 7.20 13.18
CA ILE A 85 20.62 7.62 14.34
C ILE A 85 20.88 6.44 15.28
N GLY A 86 22.12 6.38 15.80
CA GLY A 86 22.51 5.48 16.89
C GLY A 86 22.79 4.05 16.43
N LYS A 87 22.73 3.11 17.37
CA LYS A 87 22.89 1.68 17.14
C LYS A 87 21.53 0.98 17.18
N CYS A 88 21.35 -0.01 16.29
CA CYS A 88 20.17 -0.84 16.29
C CYS A 88 20.11 -1.69 17.58
N ASN A 89 18.93 -1.79 18.22
CA ASN A 89 18.68 -2.72 19.33
C ASN A 89 17.80 -3.89 18.83
N SER A 90 17.57 -4.89 19.69
CA SER A 90 16.76 -6.07 19.33
C SER A 90 15.33 -5.73 18.90
N ASN A 91 14.66 -4.79 19.59
CA ASN A 91 13.33 -4.30 19.17
C ASN A 91 13.38 -3.57 17.81
N GLY A 92 14.48 -2.88 17.50
CA GLY A 92 14.75 -2.27 16.22
C GLY A 92 14.86 -3.30 15.10
N GLU A 93 15.53 -4.42 15.35
CA GLU A 93 15.62 -5.51 14.38
C GLU A 93 14.25 -6.14 14.09
N LEU A 94 13.43 -6.38 15.12
CA LEU A 94 12.05 -6.85 14.96
C LEU A 94 11.19 -5.87 14.14
N LEU A 95 11.29 -4.57 14.43
CA LEU A 95 10.58 -3.54 13.69
C LEU A 95 11.02 -3.48 12.22
N LEU A 96 12.33 -3.55 11.96
CA LEU A 96 12.86 -3.50 10.60
C LEU A 96 12.49 -4.74 9.79
N ALA A 97 12.47 -5.92 10.41
CA ALA A 97 12.00 -7.16 9.80
C ALA A 97 10.53 -7.05 9.38
N LEU A 98 9.65 -6.62 10.29
CA LEU A 98 8.23 -6.36 10.00
C LEU A 98 8.07 -5.34 8.86
N CYS A 99 8.83 -4.24 8.91
CA CYS A 99 8.74 -3.23 7.87
C CYS A 99 9.21 -3.76 6.50
N SER A 100 10.22 -4.63 6.48
CA SER A 100 10.68 -5.26 5.23
C SER A 100 9.62 -6.20 4.66
N GLU A 101 8.93 -6.96 5.50
CA GLU A 101 7.87 -7.89 5.11
C GLU A 101 6.66 -7.16 4.49
N PHE A 102 6.25 -6.04 5.11
CA PHE A 102 5.06 -5.28 4.68
C PHE A 102 5.37 -4.11 3.73
N GLU A 103 6.59 -4.05 3.19
CA GLU A 103 7.07 -2.97 2.31
C GLU A 103 6.81 -1.57 2.92
N LEU A 104 7.23 -1.39 4.16
CA LEU A 104 7.10 -0.16 4.93
C LEU A 104 8.44 0.57 5.05
N ILE A 105 8.37 1.89 5.16
CA ILE A 105 9.52 2.78 5.28
C ILE A 105 9.40 3.65 6.53
N VAL A 106 10.50 3.74 7.29
CA VAL A 106 10.57 4.58 8.49
C VAL A 106 10.84 6.02 8.11
N THR A 107 9.82 6.87 8.20
CA THR A 107 9.87 8.23 7.65
C THR A 107 10.88 9.15 8.35
N ASN A 108 11.14 8.94 9.64
CA ASN A 108 12.12 9.70 10.42
C ASN A 108 13.54 9.62 9.82
N THR A 109 13.86 8.53 9.12
CA THR A 109 15.19 8.29 8.53
C THR A 109 15.36 8.87 7.13
N MET A 110 14.28 9.38 6.52
CA MET A 110 14.29 9.84 5.13
C MET A 110 14.80 11.28 4.97
N SER A 111 14.58 12.16 5.95
CA SER A 111 14.87 13.59 5.81
C SER A 111 16.22 13.97 6.42
N LYS A 112 17.03 14.76 5.69
CA LYS A 112 18.24 15.40 6.23
C LYS A 112 17.84 16.49 7.23
N GLN A 113 17.96 16.19 8.52
CA GLN A 113 17.67 17.11 9.61
C GLN A 113 18.80 17.08 10.64
N LYS A 114 18.82 18.06 11.57
CA LYS A 114 19.65 17.97 12.77
C LYS A 114 19.21 16.76 13.58
N ASP A 115 20.17 16.05 14.17
CA ASP A 115 19.90 14.80 14.90
C ASP A 115 18.86 14.98 16.02
N GLU A 116 18.94 16.12 16.68
CA GLU A 116 17.98 16.64 17.66
C GLU A 116 16.50 16.64 17.23
N ARG A 117 16.23 16.71 15.93
CA ARG A 117 14.89 16.79 15.35
C ARG A 117 14.44 15.48 14.72
N LYS A 118 15.30 14.48 14.60
CA LYS A 118 14.92 13.19 14.00
C LYS A 118 14.26 12.26 15.02
N THR A 119 14.61 12.42 16.29
CA THR A 119 14.34 11.41 17.32
C THR A 119 13.80 12.05 18.59
N THR A 120 12.95 11.30 19.28
CA THR A 120 12.54 11.61 20.65
C THR A 120 13.69 11.24 21.59
N TRP A 121 13.72 11.74 22.83
CA TRP A 121 14.85 11.59 23.76
C TRP A 121 15.29 10.11 23.94
N MET A 122 14.37 9.14 23.80
CA MET A 122 14.64 7.69 23.82
C MET A 122 14.56 6.99 22.45
N HIS A 123 14.40 7.73 21.34
CA HIS A 123 14.33 7.20 19.97
C HIS A 123 13.23 6.15 19.76
N SER A 124 12.23 6.10 20.62
CA SER A 124 11.30 4.97 20.71
C SER A 124 10.11 5.12 19.75
N SER A 125 9.73 6.36 19.44
CA SER A 125 8.56 6.67 18.62
C SER A 125 8.93 6.84 17.15
N PHE A 126 8.07 6.33 16.26
CA PHE A 126 8.26 6.42 14.82
C PHE A 126 6.96 6.70 14.08
N ILE A 127 7.11 7.26 12.88
CA ILE A 127 6.04 7.33 11.88
C ILE A 127 6.51 6.52 10.68
N ILE A 128 5.71 5.53 10.29
CA ILE A 128 6.00 4.54 9.27
C ILE A 128 4.88 4.57 8.24
N THR A 129 5.24 4.46 6.96
CA THR A 129 4.27 4.42 5.86
C THR A 129 4.67 3.35 4.83
N ARG A 130 3.83 3.11 3.83
CA ARG A 130 4.19 2.19 2.73
C ARG A 130 5.27 2.80 1.85
N CYS A 131 6.22 1.97 1.41
CA CYS A 131 7.29 2.37 0.48
C CYS A 131 6.75 3.06 -0.78
N ARG A 132 5.62 2.60 -1.31
CA ARG A 132 4.95 3.21 -2.48
C ARG A 132 4.45 4.64 -2.25
N ASP A 133 4.16 4.99 -0.99
CA ASP A 133 3.56 6.27 -0.58
C ASP A 133 4.62 7.20 0.03
N LYS A 134 5.91 6.83 -0.03
CA LYS A 134 7.03 7.60 0.53
C LYS A 134 7.11 9.05 0.04
N MET A 135 6.62 9.32 -1.17
CA MET A 135 6.59 10.67 -1.77
C MET A 135 5.48 11.56 -1.21
N ASP A 136 4.53 11.00 -0.47
CA ASP A 136 3.48 11.75 0.21
C ASP A 136 4.02 12.37 1.51
N ILE A 137 5.14 11.88 2.03
CA ILE A 137 5.74 12.36 3.28
C ILE A 137 6.74 13.48 2.98
N HIS A 138 6.44 14.70 3.42
CA HIS A 138 7.31 15.86 3.22
C HIS A 138 8.38 15.97 4.30
N SER A 139 8.01 15.77 5.56
CA SER A 139 8.95 15.87 6.67
C SER A 139 8.39 15.21 7.92
N THR A 140 9.18 14.36 8.58
CA THR A 140 8.90 13.90 9.94
C THR A 140 9.94 14.49 10.88
N ARG A 141 9.51 15.03 12.03
CA ARG A 141 10.40 15.59 13.04
C ARG A 141 9.85 15.54 14.46
N ALA A 142 10.74 15.43 15.43
CA ALA A 142 10.45 15.65 16.85
C ALA A 142 10.23 17.14 17.16
N MET A 143 9.26 17.41 18.02
CA MET A 143 8.81 18.73 18.45
C MET A 143 9.31 18.99 19.88
N ARG A 144 10.53 19.52 20.00
CA ARG A 144 11.17 19.81 21.30
C ARG A 144 10.50 20.89 22.15
N GLY A 145 9.67 21.75 21.56
CA GLY A 145 8.95 22.81 22.28
C GLY A 145 7.54 22.40 22.74
N ALA A 146 7.09 21.19 22.43
CA ALA A 146 5.80 20.67 22.84
C ALA A 146 6.00 19.80 24.10
N ASN A 147 6.20 20.46 25.24
CA ASN A 147 6.35 19.78 26.53
C ASN A 147 4.97 19.33 27.03
N CYS A 148 4.61 18.08 26.77
CA CYS A 148 3.37 17.47 27.27
C CYS A 148 3.54 16.85 28.68
N TRP A 149 4.54 17.30 29.47
CA TRP A 149 4.90 16.72 30.78
C TRP A 149 5.24 15.22 30.76
N THR A 150 5.48 14.66 29.57
CA THR A 150 5.95 13.29 29.36
C THR A 150 7.45 13.26 29.09
N ASN A 151 8.09 12.13 29.42
CA ASN A 151 9.47 11.81 29.00
C ASN A 151 9.61 11.60 27.48
N HIS A 152 8.50 11.52 26.74
CA HIS A 152 8.47 11.45 25.28
C HIS A 152 8.29 12.85 24.65
N GLN A 153 8.94 13.05 23.51
CA GLN A 153 8.72 14.23 22.66
C GLN A 153 7.67 13.92 21.60
N MET A 154 6.81 14.89 21.28
CA MET A 154 5.83 14.74 20.22
C MET A 154 6.52 14.61 18.85
N LEU A 155 6.10 13.64 18.03
CA LEU A 155 6.49 13.53 16.63
C LEU A 155 5.44 14.16 15.74
N ARG A 156 5.90 14.96 14.77
CA ARG A 156 5.04 15.55 13.75
C ARG A 156 5.51 15.13 12.37
N SER A 157 4.62 14.55 11.58
CA SER A 157 4.82 14.35 10.15
C SER A 157 3.93 15.28 9.32
N LYS A 158 4.51 15.87 8.28
CA LYS A 158 3.77 16.61 7.25
C LYS A 158 3.54 15.66 6.08
N VAL A 159 2.26 15.36 5.82
CA VAL A 159 1.85 14.38 4.81
C VAL A 159 0.89 15.03 3.82
N ALA A 160 1.09 14.75 2.52
CA ALA A 160 0.24 15.18 1.43
C ALA A 160 -0.15 13.95 0.60
N PHE A 161 -1.28 13.33 0.94
CA PHE A 161 -1.73 12.12 0.26
C PHE A 161 -2.07 12.38 -1.20
N ARG A 162 -1.34 11.74 -2.11
CA ARG A 162 -1.69 11.73 -3.53
C ARG A 162 -2.81 10.74 -3.77
N ILE A 163 -4.02 11.26 -3.96
CA ILE A 163 -5.22 10.47 -4.24
C ILE A 163 -5.25 10.15 -5.72
N ARG A 164 -4.98 8.89 -6.08
CA ARG A 164 -5.07 8.44 -7.47
C ARG A 164 -6.54 8.37 -7.87
N GLN A 165 -6.90 9.06 -8.93
CA GLN A 165 -8.23 8.93 -9.50
C GLN A 165 -8.33 7.55 -10.15
N LYS A 166 -9.32 6.74 -9.74
CA LYS A 166 -9.76 5.62 -10.57
C LYS A 166 -10.30 6.24 -11.86
N HIS A 167 -9.49 6.27 -12.91
CA HIS A 167 -10.02 6.58 -14.22
C HIS A 167 -10.99 5.45 -14.54
N ASN A 168 -12.29 5.76 -14.66
CA ASN A 168 -13.21 4.79 -15.24
C ASN A 168 -12.60 4.42 -16.59
N ARG A 169 -12.20 3.15 -16.76
CA ARG A 169 -11.95 2.65 -18.10
C ARG A 169 -13.30 2.79 -18.78
N GLN A 170 -13.48 3.86 -19.58
CA GLN A 170 -14.54 3.90 -20.57
C GLN A 170 -14.48 2.53 -21.22
N GLY A 171 -15.58 1.77 -21.11
CA GLY A 171 -15.59 0.34 -21.38
C GLY A 171 -14.76 0.07 -22.62
N SER A 172 -13.79 -0.83 -22.51
CA SER A 172 -12.91 -1.16 -23.63
C SER A 172 -13.80 -1.28 -24.87
N SER A 173 -13.52 -0.49 -25.91
CA SER A 173 -14.24 -0.63 -27.17
C SER A 173 -14.29 -2.12 -27.49
N LYS A 174 -15.47 -2.62 -27.90
CA LYS A 174 -15.62 -4.04 -28.24
C LYS A 174 -14.41 -4.42 -29.11
N PRO A 175 -13.62 -5.44 -28.73
CA PRO A 175 -12.42 -5.78 -29.48
C PRO A 175 -12.81 -5.87 -30.95
N THR A 176 -12.13 -5.12 -31.80
CA THR A 176 -12.45 -5.05 -33.22
C THR A 176 -12.55 -6.48 -33.74
N LYS A 177 -13.75 -6.91 -34.13
CA LYS A 177 -13.98 -8.27 -34.60
C LYS A 177 -13.12 -8.45 -35.84
N LEU A 178 -12.14 -9.34 -35.77
CA LEU A 178 -11.24 -9.57 -36.89
C LEU A 178 -12.08 -9.97 -38.11
N ASN A 179 -11.89 -9.29 -39.24
CA ASN A 179 -12.64 -9.61 -40.45
C ASN A 179 -12.15 -10.95 -41.00
N THR A 180 -12.88 -12.03 -40.72
CA THR A 180 -12.55 -13.39 -41.14
C THR A 180 -13.02 -13.72 -42.55
N ALA A 181 -13.76 -12.84 -43.23
CA ALA A 181 -14.30 -13.11 -44.57
C ALA A 181 -13.20 -13.35 -45.61
N LYS A 182 -12.02 -12.75 -45.43
CA LYS A 182 -10.87 -12.91 -46.33
C LYS A 182 -10.06 -14.19 -46.05
N LEU A 183 -10.35 -14.92 -44.97
CA LEU A 183 -9.68 -16.19 -44.63
C LEU A 183 -10.28 -17.40 -45.34
N SER A 184 -11.43 -17.26 -46.00
CA SER A 184 -12.04 -18.34 -46.80
C SER A 184 -11.29 -18.61 -48.10
N THR A 185 -10.56 -17.61 -48.63
CA THR A 185 -9.77 -17.75 -49.86
C THR A 185 -8.39 -18.35 -49.56
N ILE A 186 -8.05 -19.45 -50.24
CA ILE A 186 -6.77 -20.18 -50.07
C ILE A 186 -5.56 -19.25 -50.30
N SER A 187 -5.58 -18.45 -51.37
CA SER A 187 -4.51 -17.50 -51.69
C SER A 187 -4.22 -16.47 -50.57
N HIS A 188 -5.27 -15.98 -49.90
CA HIS A 188 -5.12 -15.07 -48.77
C HIS A 188 -4.55 -15.77 -47.53
N ARG A 189 -4.93 -17.03 -47.29
CA ARG A 189 -4.41 -17.84 -46.18
C ARG A 189 -2.91 -18.12 -46.34
N GLU A 190 -2.47 -18.47 -47.55
CA GLU A 190 -1.06 -18.70 -47.85
C GLU A 190 -0.22 -17.43 -47.73
N SER A 191 -0.74 -16.31 -48.23
CA SER A 191 -0.07 -15.01 -48.13
C SER A 191 0.10 -14.56 -46.67
N LEU A 192 -0.91 -14.79 -45.82
CA LEU A 192 -0.82 -14.54 -44.38
C LEU A 192 0.15 -15.51 -43.69
N SER A 193 0.18 -16.79 -44.08
CA SER A 193 1.13 -17.77 -43.55
C SER A 193 2.58 -17.37 -43.83
N ARG A 194 2.86 -16.91 -45.06
CA ARG A 194 4.19 -16.39 -45.46
C ARG A 194 4.56 -15.12 -44.68
N ARG A 195 3.60 -14.22 -44.47
CA ARG A 195 3.83 -12.98 -43.70
C ARG A 195 4.05 -13.26 -42.20
N TRP A 196 3.39 -14.28 -41.65
CA TRP A 196 3.52 -14.67 -40.25
C TRP A 196 4.89 -15.30 -39.95
N THR A 197 5.42 -16.15 -40.82
CA THR A 197 6.76 -16.74 -40.67
C THR A 197 7.86 -15.68 -40.65
N VAL A 198 7.75 -14.62 -41.46
CA VAL A 198 8.71 -13.50 -41.49
C VAL A 198 8.69 -12.68 -40.18
N LEU A 199 7.53 -12.53 -39.55
CA LEU A 199 7.37 -11.75 -38.31
C LEU A 199 7.67 -12.55 -37.02
N SER A 200 7.85 -13.87 -37.12
CA SER A 200 7.93 -14.78 -35.97
C SER A 200 9.27 -14.91 -35.21
N PRO A 201 10.44 -14.34 -35.58
CA PRO A 201 11.66 -14.60 -34.79
C PRO A 201 11.66 -14.00 -33.37
N ASN A 202 10.87 -12.95 -33.08
CA ASN A 202 11.01 -12.16 -31.85
C ASN A 202 9.85 -12.23 -30.85
N VAL A 203 8.86 -13.10 -31.05
CA VAL A 203 7.79 -13.28 -30.04
C VAL A 203 8.25 -14.29 -28.99
N ARG A 204 8.84 -13.79 -27.89
CA ARG A 204 9.11 -14.60 -26.68
C ARG A 204 7.79 -15.23 -26.21
N ARG A 205 7.65 -16.53 -26.41
CA ARG A 205 6.58 -17.34 -25.82
C ARG A 205 6.66 -17.27 -24.30
N ARG A 206 5.75 -16.56 -23.65
CA ARG A 206 5.46 -16.79 -22.22
C ARG A 206 4.83 -18.17 -22.11
N LYS A 207 5.58 -19.16 -21.61
CA LYS A 207 5.01 -20.46 -21.22
C LYS A 207 4.23 -20.26 -19.92
N THR A 208 2.92 -20.18 -20.01
CA THR A 208 2.04 -20.54 -18.89
C THR A 208 1.95 -22.07 -18.87
N GLN A 209 2.58 -22.69 -17.88
CA GLN A 209 2.40 -24.12 -17.59
C GLN A 209 1.02 -24.29 -16.94
N HIS A 210 0.05 -24.80 -17.71
CA HIS A 210 -1.06 -25.57 -17.13
C HIS A 210 -0.72 -27.05 -17.31
N GLN A 211 -0.46 -27.71 -16.19
CA GLN A 211 -0.23 -29.15 -16.13
C GLN A 211 -1.58 -29.84 -16.09
N THR A 212 -1.97 -30.49 -17.18
CA THR A 212 -3.12 -31.41 -17.20
C THR A 212 -2.63 -32.80 -16.81
N ARG A 213 -3.17 -33.36 -15.72
CA ARG A 213 -3.00 -34.75 -15.32
C ARG A 213 -4.32 -35.46 -15.62
N ASN A 214 -4.22 -36.50 -16.45
CA ASN A 214 -5.23 -37.48 -16.82
C ASN A 214 -6.35 -36.97 -17.76
N GLY A 215 -6.23 -37.38 -19.02
CA GLY A 215 -7.15 -37.07 -20.10
C GLY A 215 -8.57 -37.52 -19.81
N GLN A 216 -9.45 -36.54 -19.62
CA GLN A 216 -10.88 -36.62 -19.86
C GLN A 216 -11.37 -35.20 -20.19
N LEU A 217 -11.86 -35.00 -21.42
CA LEU A 217 -12.56 -33.77 -21.80
C LEU A 217 -13.87 -33.71 -20.99
N CYS A 218 -13.97 -32.78 -20.04
CA CYS A 218 -15.23 -32.49 -19.38
C CYS A 218 -15.93 -31.34 -20.14
N SER A 219 -16.92 -31.68 -20.97
CA SER A 219 -17.87 -30.72 -21.52
C SER A 219 -18.85 -30.31 -20.42
N ARG A 220 -18.76 -29.07 -19.94
CA ARG A 220 -19.84 -28.45 -19.16
C ARG A 220 -20.40 -27.28 -19.95
N SER A 221 -21.56 -27.53 -20.54
CA SER A 221 -22.53 -26.53 -20.96
C SER A 221 -22.98 -25.73 -19.73
N CYS A 222 -22.73 -24.42 -19.73
CA CYS A 222 -23.36 -23.51 -18.78
C CYS A 222 -24.29 -22.58 -19.56
N THR A 223 -25.55 -23.00 -19.68
CA THR A 223 -26.67 -22.17 -20.07
C THR A 223 -27.03 -21.25 -18.92
N THR A 224 -26.99 -19.94 -19.15
CA THR A 224 -27.58 -18.96 -18.22
C THR A 224 -28.46 -18.02 -19.02
N GLN A 225 -29.77 -18.09 -18.75
CA GLN A 225 -30.82 -17.25 -19.35
C GLN A 225 -30.70 -15.78 -18.90
N PRO A 226 -31.19 -14.80 -19.70
CA PRO A 226 -31.27 -13.40 -19.30
C PRO A 226 -32.54 -13.14 -18.48
N ARG A 227 -32.40 -12.54 -17.29
CA ARG A 227 -33.52 -11.91 -16.57
C ARG A 227 -33.67 -10.46 -17.03
N HIS A 228 -34.92 -10.12 -17.33
CA HIS A 228 -35.41 -8.84 -17.79
C HIS A 228 -35.93 -7.99 -16.60
N ILE A 229 -35.83 -6.66 -16.76
CA ILE A 229 -36.69 -5.59 -16.17
C ILE A 229 -36.30 -5.16 -14.72
N LEU A 230 -36.24 -3.88 -14.30
CA LEU A 230 -36.99 -2.64 -14.62
C LEU A 230 -36.10 -1.39 -14.38
N ALA A 231 -36.25 -0.37 -15.23
CA ALA A 231 -35.70 0.97 -15.03
C ALA A 231 -36.64 1.80 -14.15
N SER A 232 -36.12 2.55 -13.18
CA SER A 232 -36.83 3.66 -12.55
C SER A 232 -36.02 4.95 -12.72
N GLN A 233 -36.77 6.02 -12.98
CA GLN A 233 -36.33 7.29 -13.54
C GLN A 233 -35.43 8.10 -12.60
N ALA A 234 -34.57 8.90 -13.22
CA ALA A 234 -33.76 9.92 -12.57
C ALA A 234 -34.48 11.27 -12.66
N GLU A 235 -34.58 11.98 -11.53
CA GLU A 235 -34.89 13.40 -11.51
C GLU A 235 -33.60 14.21 -11.42
N ASN A 236 -33.47 15.17 -12.34
CA ASN A 236 -32.39 16.15 -12.38
C ASN A 236 -32.72 17.33 -11.46
N THR A 237 -31.77 17.71 -10.61
CA THR A 237 -31.69 19.09 -10.11
C THR A 237 -30.25 19.60 -10.24
N THR A 238 -30.10 20.54 -11.15
CA THR A 238 -28.93 21.37 -11.42
C THR A 238 -28.74 22.36 -10.28
N THR A 239 -27.54 22.46 -9.70
CA THR A 239 -26.90 23.74 -9.33
C THR A 239 -25.41 23.51 -9.15
N GLY A 240 -24.61 24.37 -9.77
CA GLY A 240 -23.15 24.29 -9.76
C GLY A 240 -22.51 25.01 -8.58
N SER A 241 -21.29 24.61 -8.23
CA SER A 241 -20.23 25.50 -7.76
C SER A 241 -18.89 24.77 -7.63
N THR A 242 -17.85 25.49 -8.02
CA THR A 242 -16.39 25.26 -8.06
C THR A 242 -15.72 24.27 -7.10
N PRO A 243 -14.58 23.63 -7.49
CA PRO A 243 -13.83 22.74 -6.60
C PRO A 243 -12.92 23.54 -5.66
N THR A 244 -13.25 23.56 -4.36
CA THR A 244 -12.37 24.07 -3.32
C THR A 244 -11.39 22.98 -2.87
N THR A 245 -10.10 23.24 -3.01
CA THR A 245 -9.01 22.43 -2.44
C THR A 245 -9.07 22.48 -0.91
N ARG A 246 -9.48 21.39 -0.25
CA ARG A 246 -9.40 21.26 1.22
C ARG A 246 -8.08 20.61 1.63
N SER A 247 -7.24 21.40 2.30
CA SER A 247 -6.06 20.96 3.03
C SER A 247 -6.50 20.44 4.41
N TYR A 248 -6.19 19.19 4.73
CA TYR A 248 -6.41 18.64 6.06
C TYR A 248 -5.13 18.77 6.88
N ARG A 249 -5.18 19.62 7.92
CA ARG A 249 -4.13 19.76 8.92
C ARG A 249 -4.52 18.87 10.10
N LEU A 250 -3.87 17.72 10.23
CA LEU A 250 -3.94 16.93 11.46
C LEU A 250 -2.97 17.57 12.47
N LEU A 251 -3.50 17.95 13.64
CA LEU A 251 -2.74 18.41 14.80
C LEU A 251 -2.07 17.23 15.48
#